data_AF-A0A949IC76-F1
#
_entry.id   AF-A0A949IC76-F1
#
_cell.length_a   1.000
_cell.length_b   1.000
_cell.length_c   1.000
_cell.angle_alpha   90.00
_cell.angle_beta   90.00
_cell.angle_gamma   90.00
#
_symmetry.space_group_name_H-M   'P 1'
#
loop_
_entity.id
_entity.type
_entity.pdbx_description
1 polymer ?
#
loop_
_entity_poly.entity_id
_entity_poly.type
_entity_poly.pdbx_seq_one_letter_code
_entity_poly.pdbx_strand_id
1 'polypeptide(L)' 'VDELAFQGGSAFLLGAVLEHFFARHAAANSYTELLLRSAQRGDLMQWAPRCGSLPIV' A
#
# COMPACT_ATOMS: atom_id res chain seq x y z
N VAL A 1 -5.51 9.95 -0.51
CA VAL A 1 -6.86 9.38 -0.35
C VAL A 1 -7.75 10.44 0.28
N ASP A 2 -8.96 10.59 -0.23
CA ASP A 2 -9.96 11.44 0.39
C ASP A 2 -10.77 10.55 1.35
N GLU A 3 -10.85 10.92 2.63
CA GLU A 3 -11.55 10.15 3.65
C GLU A 3 -13.07 10.15 3.41
N LEU A 4 -13.61 11.18 2.74
CA LEU A 4 -15.01 11.21 2.34
C LEU A 4 -15.36 10.20 1.24
N ALA A 5 -14.39 9.81 0.39
CA ALA A 5 -14.62 8.78 -0.62
C ALA A 5 -14.75 7.37 -0.01
N PHE A 6 -14.36 7.20 1.26
CA PHE A 6 -14.42 5.94 2.01
C PHE A 6 -15.47 5.99 3.15
N GLN A 7 -16.52 6.82 3.03
CA GLN A 7 -17.61 6.86 4.01
C GLN A 7 -18.22 5.46 4.19
N GLY A 8 -18.05 4.88 5.39
CA GLY A 8 -18.48 3.51 5.74
C GLY A 8 -17.44 2.40 5.51
N GLY A 9 -16.31 2.71 4.89
CA GLY A 9 -15.17 1.81 4.69
C GLY A 9 -13.91 2.29 5.39
N SER A 10 -12.78 1.64 5.09
CA SER A 10 -11.47 2.00 5.64
C SER A 10 -10.45 2.11 4.51
N ALA A 11 -10.03 3.34 4.21
CA ALA A 11 -8.92 3.61 3.29
C ALA A 11 -7.62 2.96 3.77
N PHE A 12 -7.48 2.77 5.08
CA PHE A 12 -6.38 2.03 5.69
C PHE A 12 -6.38 0.55 5.27
N LEU A 13 -7.54 -0.12 5.31
CA LEU A 13 -7.65 -1.52 4.87
C LEU A 13 -7.33 -1.67 3.39
N LEU A 14 -7.81 -0.75 2.55
CA LEU A 14 -7.44 -0.74 1.14
C LEU A 14 -5.92 -0.58 0.97
N GLY A 15 -5.30 0.35 1.71
CA GLY A 15 -3.85 0.51 1.71
C GLY A 15 -3.11 -0.77 2.12
N ALA A 16 -3.56 -1.44 3.19
CA ALA A 16 -2.96 -2.69 3.64
C ALA A 16 -3.05 -3.82 2.58
N VAL A 17 -4.16 -3.89 1.84
CA VAL A 17 -4.31 -4.86 0.73
C VAL A 17 -3.43 -4.48 -0.45
N LEU A 18 -3.39 -3.21 -0.83
CA LEU A 18 -2.58 -2.71 -1.94
C LEU A 18 -1.09 -2.97 -1.70
N GLU A 19 -0.64 -2.78 -0.47
CA GLU A 19 0.73 -3.05 -0.05
C GLU A 19 1.13 -4.50 -0.36
N HIS A 20 0.33 -5.47 0.08
CA HIS A 20 0.55 -6.88 -0.22
C HIS A 20 0.39 -7.23 -1.70
N PHE A 21 -0.55 -6.58 -2.38
CA PHE A 21 -0.79 -6.78 -3.80
C PHE A 21 0.43 -6.37 -4.62
N PHE A 22 1.02 -5.20 -4.34
CA PHE A 22 2.22 -4.74 -5.04
C PHE A 22 3.43 -5.61 -4.73
N ALA A 23 3.66 -6.01 -3.48
CA ALA A 23 4.74 -6.92 -3.12
C ALA A 23 4.65 -8.26 -3.89
N ARG A 24 3.44 -8.78 -4.13
CA ARG A 24 3.24 -10.01 -4.90
C ARG A 24 3.51 -9.88 -6.40
N HIS A 25 3.33 -8.69 -6.95
CA HIS A 25 3.50 -8.42 -8.39
C HIS A 25 4.86 -7.78 -8.72
N ALA A 26 5.66 -7.44 -7.72
CA ALA A 26 7.00 -6.92 -7.91
C ALA A 26 8.00 -8.05 -8.20
N ALA A 27 8.97 -7.76 -9.07
CA ALA A 27 10.09 -8.65 -9.35
C ALA A 27 10.89 -8.93 -8.07
N ALA A 28 11.55 -10.10 -7.97
CA ALA A 28 12.35 -10.45 -6.78
C ALA A 28 13.43 -9.41 -6.43
N ASN A 29 13.97 -8.73 -7.45
CA ASN A 29 15.00 -7.70 -7.31
C ASN A 29 14.41 -6.31 -7.05
N SER A 30 13.12 -6.21 -6.74
CA SER A 30 12.42 -4.97 -6.46
C SER A 30 11.85 -5.01 -5.05
N TYR A 31 11.73 -3.83 -4.44
CA TYR A 31 10.99 -3.64 -3.19
C TYR A 31 9.83 -2.69 -3.43
N THR A 32 8.76 -2.86 -2.66
CA THR A 32 7.59 -2.00 -2.70
C THR A 32 7.41 -1.34 -1.35
N GLU A 33 7.29 -0.02 -1.36
CA GLU A 33 6.94 0.79 -0.19
C GLU A 33 5.60 1.46 -0.45
N LEU A 34 4.72 1.47 0.55
CA LEU A 34 3.42 2.13 0.44
C LEU A 34 3.28 3.20 1.52
N LEU A 35 2.86 4.39 1.10
CA LEU A 35 2.54 5.51 1.98
C LEU A 35 1.12 5.99 1.67
N LEU A 36 0.22 5.79 2.63
CA LEU A 36 -1.15 6.28 2.58
C LEU A 36 -1.20 7.69 3.16
N ARG A 37 -1.53 8.66 2.31
CA ARG A 37 -1.81 10.05 2.68
C ARG A 37 -3.29 10.37 2.58
N SER A 38 -3.89 10.93 3.62
CA SER A 38 -5.18 11.60 3.59
C SER A 38 -5.03 13.04 3.12
N ALA A 39 -5.95 13.51 2.28
CA ALA A 39 -6.01 14.93 1.91
C ALA A 39 -6.38 15.83 3.11
N GLN A 40 -7.03 15.27 4.12
CA GLN A 40 -7.52 16.01 5.30
C GLN A 40 -6.58 15.95 6.49
N ARG A 41 -5.89 14.81 6.68
CA ARG A 41 -5.03 14.54 7.84
C ARG A 41 -3.54 14.42 7.55
N GLY A 42 -3.13 14.41 6.29
CA GLY A 42 -1.73 14.17 5.91
C GLY A 42 -1.40 12.67 5.94
N ASP A 43 -0.20 12.30 6.40
CA ASP A 43 0.23 10.89 6.40
C ASP A 43 -0.59 10.04 7.37
N LEU A 44 -1.34 9.07 6.85
CA LEU A 44 -2.15 8.14 7.65
C LEU A 44 -1.34 6.93 8.11
N MET A 45 -0.56 6.35 7.19
CA MET A 45 0.16 5.10 7.43
C MET A 45 1.30 4.96 6.41
N GLN A 46 2.47 4.56 6.90
CA GLN A 46 3.58 4.10 6.09
C GLN A 46 3.83 2.63 6.42
N TRP A 47 3.79 1.77 5.41
CA TRP A 47 4.16 0.38 5.57
C TRP A 47 5.65 0.20 5.30
N ALA A 48 6.28 -0.73 6.04
CA ALA A 48 7.67 -1.08 5.82
C ALA A 48 7.88 -1.66 4.41
N PRO A 49 9.05 -1.42 3.78
CA PRO A 49 9.38 -1.95 2.46
C PRO A 49 9.30 -3.48 2.47
N ARG A 50 8.62 -4.04 1.47
CA ARG A 50 8.56 -5.49 1.23
C ARG A 50 9.23 -5.85 -0.09
N CYS A 51 10.01 -6.94 -0.06
CA CYS A 51 10.61 -7.49 -1.26
C CYS A 51 9.55 -8.12 -2.17
N GLY A 52 9.77 -8.03 -3.47
CA GLY A 52 8.94 -8.69 -4.46
C GLY A 52 9.01 -10.22 -4.33
N SER A 53 7.91 -10.90 -4.60
CA SER A 53 7.82 -12.37 -4.48
C SER A 53 7.76 -13.10 -5.82
N LEU A 54 7.94 -12.40 -6.95
CA LEU A 54 8.00 -13.08 -8.25
C LEU A 54 9.25 -13.96 -8.33
N PRO A 55 9.16 -15.15 -8.95
CA PRO A 55 10.33 -16.01 -9.12
C PRO A 55 11.38 -15.33 -10.00
N ILE A 56 12.65 -15.48 -9.63
CA ILE A 56 13.77 -15.20 -10.52
C ILE A 56 13.85 -16.32 -11.56
N VAL A 57 13.86 -15.95 -12.84
CA VAL A 57 14.08 -16.86 -13.98
C VAL A 57 15.50 -16.74 -14.49
#